data_AF-A0A2H0BE61-F1
#
_entry.id   AF-A0A2H0BE61-F1
#
_cell.length_a   1.000
_cell.length_b   1.000
_cell.length_c   1.000
_cell.angle_alpha   90.00
_cell.angle_beta   90.00
_cell.angle_gamma   90.00
#
_symmetry.space_group_name_H-M   'P 1'
#
loop_
_entity.id
_entity.type
_entity.pdbx_description
1 polymer ?
#
loop_
_entity_poly.entity_id
_entity_poly.type
_entity_poly.pdbx_seq_one_letter_code
_entity_poly.pdbx_strand_id
1 'polypeptide(L)'
;MYDLAIIGGGPAGVAAGVYAARKKLKTIFLTESFGGQSTESIGIENWIGIKKISGPDFGKVLEDHLRSYAGDSVEIQAGTRVKKISRTDNLFQIETEDNAYISKTVLVTTGSTRRKLDIPGAKEFENKGITYCASCDGPLFAEQDVAVIGGGNAAFETAAQLLSYAKSVTLIIRSDLFKADKITVQKVLSHPKMKAIKNAILKEIKGDKFVKSLVYEEKGVEKEIPMTGIFVEIGLIPTTEFVKKLIPLNKYGQIPVDPRNQKTEVDG
;
A
#
# COMPACT_ATOMS: atom_id res chain seq x y z
N MET A 1 -19.28 24.69 -7.27
CA MET A 1 -18.68 24.12 -8.50
C MET A 1 -17.18 24.37 -8.47
N TYR A 2 -16.41 23.30 -8.64
CA TYR A 2 -14.95 23.27 -8.62
C TYR A 2 -14.40 22.99 -10.02
N ASP A 3 -13.17 23.42 -10.28
CA ASP A 3 -12.42 23.00 -11.47
C ASP A 3 -11.86 21.59 -11.29
N LEU A 4 -11.45 21.25 -10.06
CA LEU A 4 -10.83 19.97 -9.71
C LEU A 4 -11.34 19.47 -8.35
N ALA A 5 -11.63 18.17 -8.26
CA ALA A 5 -11.81 17.45 -7.00
C ALA A 5 -10.65 16.46 -6.81
N ILE A 6 -9.94 16.54 -5.70
CA ILE A 6 -8.87 15.61 -5.34
C ILE A 6 -9.38 14.73 -4.21
N ILE A 7 -9.25 13.40 -4.35
CA ILE A 7 -9.79 12.44 -3.39
C ILE A 7 -8.64 11.60 -2.84
N GLY A 8 -8.38 11.75 -1.54
CA GLY A 8 -7.34 11.03 -0.80
C GLY A 8 -6.22 11.94 -0.27
N GLY A 9 -5.90 11.79 1.02
CA GLY A 9 -4.92 12.61 1.75
C GLY A 9 -3.51 12.03 1.85
N GLY A 10 -3.20 11.01 1.03
CA GLY A 10 -1.86 10.45 0.94
C GLY A 10 -0.88 11.35 0.17
N PRO A 11 0.39 10.92 0.00
CA PRO A 11 1.41 11.70 -0.68
C PRO A 11 1.02 12.17 -2.09
N ALA A 12 0.33 11.31 -2.86
CA ALA A 12 -0.13 11.64 -4.22
C ALA A 12 -1.17 12.77 -4.22
N GLY A 13 -2.16 12.70 -3.33
CA GLY A 13 -3.18 13.73 -3.20
C GLY A 13 -2.58 15.05 -2.74
N VAL A 14 -1.79 15.04 -1.66
CA VAL A 14 -1.13 16.26 -1.15
C VAL A 14 -0.26 16.92 -2.21
N ALA A 15 0.54 16.15 -2.96
CA ALA A 15 1.32 16.68 -4.07
C ALA A 15 0.42 17.37 -5.11
N ALA A 16 -0.67 16.72 -5.53
CA ALA A 16 -1.62 17.32 -6.46
C ALA A 16 -2.28 18.59 -5.90
N GLY A 17 -2.66 18.60 -4.63
CA GLY A 17 -3.27 19.74 -3.96
C GLY A 17 -2.34 20.96 -3.90
N VAL A 18 -1.06 20.75 -3.59
CA VAL A 18 -0.05 21.81 -3.62
C VAL A 18 0.10 22.39 -5.04
N TYR A 19 0.14 21.54 -6.07
CA TYR A 19 0.22 22.00 -7.46
C TYR A 19 -1.05 22.74 -7.91
N ALA A 20 -2.23 22.24 -7.53
CA ALA A 20 -3.51 22.88 -7.82
C ALA A 20 -3.61 24.28 -7.19
N ALA A 21 -3.21 24.40 -5.92
CA ALA A 21 -3.16 25.67 -5.20
C ALA A 21 -2.23 26.68 -5.89
N ARG A 22 -1.02 26.25 -6.27
CA ARG A 22 -0.04 27.10 -6.97
C ARG A 22 -0.50 27.55 -8.35
N LYS A 23 -1.42 26.80 -8.98
CA LYS A 23 -2.07 27.15 -10.25
C LYS A 23 -3.38 27.90 -10.07
N LYS A 24 -3.81 28.16 -8.83
CA LYS A 24 -5.06 28.83 -8.47
C LYS A 24 -6.31 28.15 -9.07
N LEU A 25 -6.28 26.82 -9.18
CA LEU A 25 -7.47 26.06 -9.58
C LEU A 25 -8.45 26.03 -8.41
N LYS A 26 -9.74 26.31 -8.66
CA LYS A 26 -10.75 26.18 -7.61
C LYS A 26 -10.94 24.69 -7.30
N THR A 27 -10.39 24.24 -6.20
CA THR A 27 -10.21 22.82 -5.90
C THR A 27 -10.91 22.42 -4.61
N ILE A 28 -11.58 21.28 -4.61
CA ILE A 28 -12.04 20.60 -3.40
C ILE A 28 -11.12 19.42 -3.11
N PHE A 29 -10.57 19.35 -1.91
CA PHE A 29 -9.70 18.28 -1.44
C PHE A 29 -10.42 17.48 -0.37
N LEU A 30 -10.83 16.25 -0.69
CA LEU A 30 -11.60 15.39 0.20
C LEU A 30 -10.71 14.27 0.73
N THR A 31 -10.60 14.13 2.04
CA THR A 31 -9.87 13.01 2.64
C THR A 31 -10.43 12.56 3.98
N GLU A 32 -10.36 11.26 4.25
CA GLU A 32 -10.62 10.71 5.59
C GLU A 32 -9.53 11.14 6.58
N SER A 33 -8.26 11.07 6.16
CA SER A 33 -7.09 11.44 6.97
C SER A 33 -5.89 11.82 6.09
N PHE A 34 -4.91 12.52 6.68
CA PHE A 34 -3.64 12.82 6.00
C PHE A 34 -2.61 11.70 6.16
N GLY A 35 -1.66 11.65 5.23
CA GLY A 35 -0.53 10.72 5.21
C GLY A 35 -0.83 9.37 4.58
N GLY A 36 -2.07 8.88 4.65
CA GLY A 36 -2.47 7.61 4.08
C GLY A 36 -1.64 6.44 4.65
N GLN A 37 -1.23 5.51 3.78
CA GLN A 37 -0.48 4.32 4.18
C GLN A 37 0.88 4.63 4.85
N SER A 38 1.48 5.78 4.56
CA SER A 38 2.74 6.19 5.18
C SER A 38 2.66 6.26 6.70
N THR A 39 1.46 6.52 7.25
CA THR A 39 1.24 6.63 8.71
C THR A 39 1.44 5.31 9.47
N GLU A 40 1.41 4.17 8.78
CA GLU A 40 1.65 2.84 9.36
C GLU A 40 3.14 2.56 9.60
N SER A 41 4.03 3.38 9.01
CA SER A 41 5.48 3.19 9.12
C SER A 41 6.05 3.74 10.42
N ILE A 42 6.90 2.93 11.07
CA ILE A 42 7.67 3.35 12.25
C ILE A 42 8.77 4.36 11.86
N GLY A 43 9.27 4.29 10.63
CA GLY A 43 10.33 5.13 10.12
C GLY A 43 10.43 5.08 8.59
N ILE A 44 10.48 6.25 7.97
CA ILE A 44 10.61 6.48 6.55
C ILE A 44 11.98 7.08 6.30
N GLU A 45 12.84 6.35 5.58
CA GLU A 45 14.24 6.73 5.31
C GLU A 45 14.51 6.94 3.80
N ASN A 46 13.48 6.79 2.97
CA ASN A 46 13.54 6.84 1.52
C ASN A 46 12.78 8.02 0.91
N TRP A 47 12.43 9.03 1.72
CA TRP A 47 11.86 10.28 1.23
C TRP A 47 12.96 11.33 0.99
N ILE A 48 13.30 11.57 -0.27
CA ILE A 48 14.39 12.48 -0.62
C ILE A 48 14.14 13.88 -0.05
N GLY A 49 15.13 14.39 0.68
CA GLY A 49 15.05 15.66 1.42
C GLY A 49 14.85 15.50 2.93
N ILE A 50 14.43 14.33 3.40
CA ILE A 50 14.28 14.03 4.84
C ILE A 50 15.00 12.71 5.15
N LYS A 51 16.09 12.78 5.93
CA LYS A 51 16.93 11.60 6.24
C LYS A 51 16.15 10.47 6.90
N LYS A 52 15.29 10.81 7.87
CA LYS A 52 14.43 9.89 8.60
C LYS A 52 13.26 10.64 9.23
N ILE A 53 12.06 10.09 9.13
CA ILE A 53 10.85 10.64 9.77
C ILE A 53 9.88 9.52 10.12
N SER A 54 9.12 9.66 11.21
CA SER A 54 8.06 8.69 11.54
C SER A 54 6.89 8.82 10.54
N GLY A 55 6.15 7.75 10.32
CA GLY A 55 4.94 7.80 9.48
C GLY A 55 3.92 8.86 9.94
N PRO A 56 3.57 8.91 11.24
CA PRO A 56 2.67 9.93 11.76
C PRO A 56 3.17 11.37 11.56
N ASP A 57 4.46 11.64 11.80
CA ASP A 57 5.02 12.99 11.60
C ASP A 57 5.11 13.35 10.13
N PHE A 58 5.37 12.38 9.25
CA PHE A 58 5.31 12.60 7.81
C PHE A 58 3.90 12.98 7.35
N GLY A 59 2.86 12.37 7.93
CA GLY A 59 1.47 12.78 7.69
C GLY A 59 1.21 14.24 8.06
N LYS A 60 1.72 14.72 9.19
CA LYS A 60 1.63 16.13 9.61
C LYS A 60 2.38 17.05 8.65
N VAL A 61 3.61 16.69 8.26
CA VAL A 61 4.40 17.46 7.29
C VAL A 61 3.66 17.61 5.96
N LEU A 62 3.01 16.55 5.48
CA LEU A 62 2.19 16.58 4.27
C LEU A 62 0.98 17.51 4.43
N GLU A 63 0.26 17.40 5.54
CA GLU A 63 -0.88 18.26 5.85
C GLU A 63 -0.48 19.75 5.92
N ASP A 64 0.56 20.05 6.70
CA ASP A 64 1.09 21.41 6.88
C ASP A 64 1.51 22.02 5.53
N HIS A 65 2.18 21.22 4.68
CA HIS A 65 2.58 21.67 3.35
C HIS A 65 1.36 22.03 2.48
N LEU A 66 0.33 21.17 2.41
CA LEU A 66 -0.88 21.51 1.66
C LEU A 66 -1.55 22.78 2.20
N ARG A 67 -1.74 22.86 3.51
CA ARG A 67 -2.37 24.02 4.17
C ARG A 67 -1.60 25.32 3.93
N SER A 68 -0.27 25.27 3.87
CA SER A 68 0.57 26.45 3.61
C SER A 68 0.36 27.07 2.23
N TYR A 69 -0.05 26.28 1.23
CA TYR A 69 -0.30 26.77 -0.13
C TYR A 69 -1.79 26.92 -0.46
N ALA A 70 -2.68 26.23 0.26
CA ALA A 70 -4.10 26.12 -0.07
C ALA A 70 -4.76 27.47 -0.36
N GLY A 71 -4.55 28.46 0.52
CA GLY A 71 -5.18 29.78 0.44
C GLY A 71 -6.68 29.67 0.16
N ASP A 72 -7.20 30.53 -0.71
CA ASP A 72 -8.61 30.48 -1.16
C ASP A 72 -8.84 29.51 -2.34
N SER A 73 -7.78 28.87 -2.84
CA SER A 73 -7.85 28.03 -4.05
C SER A 73 -8.20 26.59 -3.74
N VAL A 74 -7.80 26.07 -2.57
CA VAL A 74 -8.05 24.67 -2.18
C VAL A 74 -8.86 24.63 -0.89
N GLU A 75 -10.11 24.19 -1.01
CA GLU A 75 -10.95 23.87 0.14
C GLU A 75 -10.61 22.45 0.62
N ILE A 76 -10.22 22.32 1.89
CA ILE A 76 -9.80 21.04 2.47
C ILE A 76 -10.90 20.52 3.39
N GLN A 77 -11.50 19.39 3.05
CA GLN A 77 -12.46 18.66 3.87
C GLN A 77 -11.79 17.37 4.40
N ALA A 78 -11.16 17.49 5.57
CA ALA A 78 -10.61 16.35 6.31
C ALA A 78 -11.74 15.60 7.05
N GLY A 79 -11.52 14.32 7.38
CA GLY A 79 -12.56 13.47 7.98
C GLY A 79 -13.69 13.10 7.04
N THR A 80 -13.55 13.36 5.74
CA THR A 80 -14.62 13.18 4.74
C THR A 80 -14.32 12.03 3.79
N ARG A 81 -15.19 11.02 3.79
CA ARG A 81 -15.12 9.88 2.88
C ARG A 81 -16.04 10.08 1.67
N VAL A 82 -15.49 9.89 0.47
CA VAL A 82 -16.30 9.80 -0.76
C VAL A 82 -16.94 8.43 -0.85
N LYS A 83 -18.27 8.41 -1.03
CA LYS A 83 -19.06 7.18 -1.17
C LYS A 83 -19.25 6.78 -2.62
N LYS A 84 -19.43 7.77 -3.50
CA LYS A 84 -19.78 7.56 -4.88
C LYS A 84 -19.39 8.76 -5.73
N ILE A 85 -18.99 8.48 -6.96
CA ILE A 85 -18.88 9.49 -8.01
C ILE A 85 -19.76 9.06 -9.17
N SER A 86 -20.55 9.99 -9.67
CA SER A 86 -21.31 9.85 -10.91
C SER A 86 -20.99 11.01 -11.83
N ARG A 87 -21.24 10.80 -13.13
CA ARG A 87 -21.12 11.82 -14.15
C ARG A 87 -22.50 12.19 -14.66
N THR A 88 -22.77 13.48 -14.71
CA THR A 88 -23.97 14.06 -15.32
C THR A 88 -23.48 15.11 -16.32
N ASP A 89 -23.80 14.90 -17.60
CA ASP A 89 -23.23 15.67 -18.71
C ASP A 89 -21.69 15.66 -18.70
N ASN A 90 -21.07 16.84 -18.58
CA ASN A 90 -19.63 17.05 -18.52
C ASN A 90 -19.14 17.41 -17.11
N LEU A 91 -19.93 17.08 -16.08
CA LEU A 91 -19.59 17.36 -14.69
C LEU A 91 -19.63 16.08 -13.86
N PHE A 92 -18.77 16.05 -12.85
CA PHE A 92 -18.75 15.01 -11.84
C PHE A 92 -19.50 15.46 -10.60
N GLN A 93 -20.38 14.59 -10.10
CA GLN A 93 -21.01 14.71 -8.81
C GLN A 93 -20.30 13.75 -7.84
N ILE A 94 -19.70 14.31 -6.78
CA ILE A 94 -18.98 13.60 -5.74
C ILE A 94 -19.87 13.59 -4.49
N GLU A 95 -20.34 12.40 -4.10
CA GLU A 95 -21.22 12.19 -2.94
C GLU A 95 -20.40 11.74 -1.72
N THR A 96 -20.61 12.39 -0.58
CA THR A 96 -20.07 12.00 0.73
C THR A 96 -21.22 11.58 1.66
N GLU A 97 -20.97 11.37 2.95
CA GLU A 97 -22.05 11.12 3.93
C GLU A 97 -23.02 12.30 4.00
N ASP A 98 -22.48 13.49 4.24
CA ASP A 98 -23.30 14.66 4.60
C ASP A 98 -23.48 15.67 3.46
N ASN A 99 -22.73 15.55 2.37
CA ASN A 99 -22.62 16.60 1.34
C ASN A 99 -22.50 16.02 -0.08
N ALA A 100 -22.70 16.89 -1.06
CA ALA A 100 -22.41 16.61 -2.47
C ALA A 100 -21.65 17.78 -3.09
N TYR A 101 -20.66 17.46 -3.92
CA TYR A 101 -19.81 18.44 -4.59
C TYR A 101 -19.89 18.25 -6.10
N ILE A 102 -19.77 19.35 -6.84
CA ILE A 102 -19.77 19.33 -8.31
C ILE A 102 -18.43 19.84 -8.81
N SER A 103 -17.75 19.04 -9.66
CA SER A 103 -16.46 19.38 -10.23
C SER A 103 -16.41 19.14 -11.74
N LYS A 104 -15.60 19.92 -12.47
CA LYS A 104 -15.30 19.66 -13.88
C LYS A 104 -14.38 18.46 -14.07
N THR A 105 -13.44 18.26 -13.14
CA THR A 105 -12.48 17.16 -13.17
C THR A 105 -12.29 16.48 -11.81
N VAL A 106 -11.85 15.22 -11.80
CA VAL A 106 -11.60 14.43 -10.60
C VAL A 106 -10.24 13.74 -10.67
N LEU A 107 -9.40 13.94 -9.65
CA LEU A 107 -8.19 13.18 -9.43
C LEU A 107 -8.37 12.21 -8.26
N VAL A 108 -8.33 10.91 -8.57
CA VAL A 108 -8.43 9.84 -7.56
C VAL A 108 -7.05 9.43 -7.08
N THR A 109 -6.77 9.64 -5.80
CA THR A 109 -5.50 9.32 -5.12
C THR A 109 -5.71 8.51 -3.84
N THR A 110 -6.76 7.69 -3.81
CA THR A 110 -7.22 6.95 -2.63
C THR A 110 -6.37 5.74 -2.25
N GLY A 111 -5.39 5.38 -3.09
CA GLY A 111 -4.42 4.33 -2.80
C GLY A 111 -5.07 2.97 -2.58
N SER A 112 -4.51 2.22 -1.63
CA SER A 112 -4.93 0.86 -1.32
C SER A 112 -4.60 0.49 0.13
N THR A 113 -5.30 -0.49 0.67
CA THR A 113 -4.99 -1.09 1.97
C THR A 113 -4.27 -2.43 1.78
N ARG A 114 -3.35 -2.76 2.68
CA ARG A 114 -2.67 -4.06 2.67
C ARG A 114 -3.59 -5.17 3.16
N ARG A 115 -3.54 -6.32 2.50
CA ARG A 115 -4.10 -7.55 3.06
C ARG A 115 -3.23 -7.99 4.22
N LYS A 116 -3.83 -8.15 5.38
CA LYS A 116 -3.17 -8.60 6.60
C LYS A 116 -3.31 -10.11 6.75
N LEU A 117 -2.38 -10.71 7.48
CA LEU A 117 -2.53 -12.11 7.90
C LEU A 117 -3.62 -12.21 8.96
N ASP A 118 -4.51 -13.18 8.79
CA ASP A 118 -5.60 -13.46 9.72
C ASP A 118 -5.33 -14.80 10.43
N ILE A 119 -4.30 -14.78 11.29
CA ILE A 119 -3.87 -15.91 12.11
C ILE A 119 -3.47 -15.41 13.51
N PRO A 120 -3.55 -16.27 14.55
CA PRO A 120 -2.99 -16.00 15.86
C PRO A 120 -1.57 -15.40 15.81
N GLY A 121 -1.34 -14.37 16.63
CA GLY A 121 -0.07 -13.62 16.70
C GLY A 121 0.13 -12.56 15.62
N ALA A 122 -0.54 -12.64 14.46
CA ALA A 122 -0.30 -11.70 13.36
C ALA A 122 -0.53 -10.23 13.74
N LYS A 123 -1.64 -9.92 14.41
CA LYS A 123 -1.93 -8.55 14.86
C LYS A 123 -0.96 -8.07 15.94
N GLU A 124 -0.52 -8.97 16.83
CA GLU A 124 0.34 -8.65 17.97
C GLU A 124 1.76 -8.28 17.53
N PHE A 125 2.26 -8.98 16.52
CA PHE A 125 3.62 -8.83 15.99
C PHE A 125 3.72 -7.89 14.77
N GLU A 126 2.64 -7.20 14.39
CA GLU A 126 2.73 -6.09 13.43
C GLU A 126 3.75 -5.06 13.94
N ASN A 127 4.66 -4.64 13.05
CA ASN A 127 5.76 -3.72 13.38
C ASN A 127 6.74 -4.24 14.46
N LYS A 128 6.65 -5.54 14.83
CA LYS A 128 7.54 -6.24 15.78
C LYS A 128 8.11 -7.53 15.18
N GLY A 129 8.38 -7.49 13.87
CA GLY A 129 8.87 -8.63 13.09
C GLY A 129 8.00 -8.92 11.89
N ILE A 130 6.72 -8.55 11.91
CA ILE A 130 5.88 -8.53 10.69
C ILE A 130 5.97 -7.17 10.02
N THR A 131 6.33 -7.18 8.74
CA THR A 131 6.45 -6.01 7.88
C THR A 131 5.79 -6.28 6.53
N TYR A 132 5.50 -5.20 5.82
CA TYR A 132 4.85 -5.22 4.52
C TYR A 132 5.61 -4.35 3.49
N CYS A 133 6.85 -3.96 3.81
CA CYS A 133 7.69 -3.15 2.92
C CYS A 133 9.16 -3.58 3.03
N ALA A 134 9.59 -4.48 2.15
CA ALA A 134 10.99 -4.90 2.09
C ALA A 134 11.96 -3.75 1.81
N SER A 135 11.55 -2.80 0.96
CA SER A 135 12.35 -1.60 0.67
C SER A 135 12.46 -0.61 1.81
N CYS A 136 11.56 -0.68 2.78
CA CYS A 136 11.59 0.17 3.97
C CYS A 136 12.40 -0.50 5.08
N ASP A 137 12.07 -1.77 5.38
CA ASP A 137 12.52 -2.42 6.62
C ASP A 137 13.56 -3.51 6.39
N GLY A 138 13.77 -3.96 5.15
CA GLY A 138 14.68 -5.05 4.80
C GLY A 138 16.08 -4.94 5.41
N PRO A 139 16.74 -3.76 5.39
CA PRO A 139 18.05 -3.58 6.02
C PRO A 139 18.09 -3.87 7.53
N LEU A 140 16.96 -3.74 8.25
CA LEU A 140 16.87 -4.03 9.70
C LEU A 140 17.01 -5.54 10.00
N PHE A 141 16.82 -6.39 9.00
CA PHE A 141 16.90 -7.85 9.09
C PHE A 141 18.20 -8.41 8.50
N ALA A 142 19.24 -7.58 8.39
CA ALA A 142 20.56 -8.02 7.92
C ALA A 142 21.09 -9.19 8.79
N GLU A 143 21.64 -10.22 8.12
CA GLU A 143 22.15 -11.45 8.73
C GLU A 143 21.14 -12.25 9.57
N GLN A 144 19.85 -12.01 9.39
CA GLN A 144 18.77 -12.73 10.07
C GLN A 144 18.03 -13.69 9.13
N ASP A 145 17.31 -14.65 9.71
CA ASP A 145 16.47 -15.60 8.98
C ASP A 145 15.05 -15.00 8.85
N VAL A 146 14.58 -14.82 7.61
CA VAL A 146 13.30 -14.16 7.31
C VAL A 146 12.39 -15.01 6.43
N ALA A 147 11.08 -14.80 6.55
CA ALA A 147 10.09 -15.37 5.65
C ALA A 147 9.42 -14.31 4.78
N VAL A 148 9.02 -14.72 3.57
CA VAL A 148 8.16 -13.95 2.68
C VAL A 148 6.87 -14.72 2.45
N ILE A 149 5.73 -14.13 2.75
CA ILE A 149 4.42 -14.77 2.59
C ILE A 149 3.78 -14.28 1.31
N GLY A 150 3.63 -15.16 0.32
CA GLY A 150 3.05 -14.80 -0.98
C GLY A 150 3.77 -15.46 -2.15
N GLY A 151 3.08 -15.55 -3.29
CA GLY A 151 3.57 -16.28 -4.48
C GLY A 151 3.45 -15.52 -5.80
N GLY A 152 3.13 -14.23 -5.76
CA GLY A 152 3.11 -13.35 -6.94
C GLY A 152 4.46 -12.62 -7.13
N ASN A 153 4.54 -11.77 -8.17
CA ASN A 153 5.76 -11.02 -8.47
C ASN A 153 6.27 -10.21 -7.27
N ALA A 154 5.39 -9.50 -6.54
CA ALA A 154 5.76 -8.73 -5.35
C ALA A 154 6.50 -9.58 -4.30
N ALA A 155 6.04 -10.81 -4.03
CA ALA A 155 6.71 -11.72 -3.08
C ALA A 155 8.11 -12.12 -3.56
N PHE A 156 8.27 -12.38 -4.86
CA PHE A 156 9.56 -12.74 -5.44
C PHE A 156 10.53 -11.56 -5.54
N GLU A 157 10.04 -10.36 -5.81
CA GLU A 157 10.81 -9.11 -5.79
C GLU A 157 11.28 -8.79 -4.36
N THR A 158 10.36 -8.88 -3.38
CA THR A 158 10.69 -8.76 -1.95
C THR A 158 11.73 -9.80 -1.52
N ALA A 159 11.57 -11.07 -1.92
CA ALA A 159 12.56 -12.10 -1.64
C ALA A 159 13.92 -11.77 -2.27
N ALA A 160 13.95 -11.38 -3.55
CA ALA A 160 15.17 -10.98 -4.26
C ALA A 160 15.91 -9.84 -3.56
N GLN A 161 15.16 -8.83 -3.08
CA GLN A 161 15.72 -7.73 -2.31
C GLN A 161 16.32 -8.21 -0.98
N LEU A 162 15.57 -9.01 -0.22
CA LEU A 162 16.01 -9.49 1.10
C LEU A 162 17.23 -10.40 1.02
N LEU A 163 17.42 -11.15 -0.08
CA LEU A 163 18.62 -11.97 -0.29
C LEU A 163 19.94 -11.16 -0.29
N SER A 164 19.86 -9.84 -0.50
CA SER A 164 21.03 -8.94 -0.42
C SER A 164 21.49 -8.67 1.01
N TYR A 165 20.63 -8.87 2.01
CA TYR A 165 20.89 -8.48 3.41
C TYR A 165 20.72 -9.64 4.38
N ALA A 166 19.70 -10.47 4.19
CA ALA A 166 19.34 -11.55 5.10
C ALA A 166 20.33 -12.73 5.04
N LYS A 167 20.37 -13.50 6.13
CA LYS A 167 21.11 -14.76 6.20
C LYS A 167 20.42 -15.85 5.39
N SER A 168 19.09 -15.96 5.52
CA SER A 168 18.27 -16.82 4.66
C SER A 168 16.89 -16.22 4.44
N VAL A 169 16.29 -16.55 3.29
CA VAL A 169 14.94 -16.12 2.91
C VAL A 169 14.11 -17.36 2.59
N THR A 170 13.00 -17.53 3.30
CA THR A 170 12.04 -18.63 3.07
C THR A 170 10.73 -18.07 2.54
N LEU A 171 10.40 -18.32 1.27
CA LEU A 171 9.12 -17.93 0.70
C LEU A 171 8.07 -19.02 0.96
N ILE A 172 6.93 -18.64 1.53
CA ILE A 172 5.89 -19.58 1.98
C ILE A 172 4.60 -19.25 1.24
N ILE A 173 4.02 -20.27 0.60
CA ILE A 173 2.77 -20.16 -0.15
C ILE A 173 1.81 -21.30 0.14
N ARG A 174 0.51 -20.95 0.16
CA ARG A 174 -0.59 -21.92 0.32
C ARG A 174 -0.86 -22.79 -0.91
N SER A 175 -0.38 -22.40 -2.09
CA SER A 175 -0.59 -23.13 -3.35
C SER A 175 0.66 -23.93 -3.71
N ASP A 176 0.51 -24.86 -4.63
CA ASP A 176 1.59 -25.57 -5.32
C ASP A 176 2.22 -24.76 -6.47
N LEU A 177 1.53 -23.71 -6.93
CA LEU A 177 1.94 -22.88 -8.06
C LEU A 177 2.30 -21.45 -7.64
N PHE A 178 3.38 -20.94 -8.23
CA PHE A 178 3.70 -19.52 -8.18
C PHE A 178 2.95 -18.79 -9.28
N LYS A 179 2.40 -17.62 -8.94
CA LYS A 179 1.76 -16.69 -9.90
C LYS A 179 2.76 -15.71 -10.52
N ALA A 180 3.98 -15.67 -9.99
CA ALA A 180 5.06 -14.84 -10.49
C ALA A 180 5.59 -15.32 -11.85
N ASP A 181 6.27 -14.43 -12.56
CA ASP A 181 6.88 -14.72 -13.86
C ASP A 181 7.91 -15.84 -13.74
N LYS A 182 7.86 -16.81 -14.65
CA LYS A 182 8.67 -18.04 -14.57
C LYS A 182 10.17 -17.76 -14.48
N ILE A 183 10.66 -16.76 -15.22
CA ILE A 183 12.07 -16.38 -15.22
C ILE A 183 12.47 -15.84 -13.84
N THR A 184 11.63 -14.99 -13.24
CA THR A 184 11.83 -14.45 -11.89
C THR A 184 11.85 -15.57 -10.86
N VAL A 185 10.89 -16.49 -10.92
CA VAL A 185 10.83 -17.66 -10.03
C VAL A 185 12.11 -18.47 -10.11
N GLN A 186 12.53 -18.86 -11.32
CA GLN A 186 13.75 -19.66 -11.52
C GLN A 186 15.00 -18.95 -10.99
N LYS A 187 15.15 -17.66 -11.31
CA LYS A 187 16.31 -16.87 -10.90
C LYS A 187 16.40 -16.74 -9.38
N VAL A 188 15.31 -16.36 -8.72
CA VAL A 188 15.31 -16.13 -7.26
C VAL A 188 15.51 -17.45 -6.50
N LEU A 189 14.84 -18.54 -6.92
CA LEU A 189 15.00 -19.84 -6.26
C LEU A 189 16.37 -20.49 -6.47
N SER A 190 17.12 -20.08 -7.50
CA SER A 190 18.50 -20.56 -7.71
C SER A 190 19.50 -20.03 -6.69
N HIS A 191 19.12 -19.00 -5.92
CA HIS A 191 20.02 -18.37 -4.95
C HIS A 191 20.23 -19.28 -3.73
N PRO A 192 21.48 -19.48 -3.25
CA PRO A 192 21.78 -20.45 -2.18
C PRO A 192 21.13 -20.13 -0.82
N LYS A 193 20.87 -18.84 -0.55
CA LYS A 193 20.16 -18.37 0.65
C LYS A 193 18.63 -18.48 0.55
N MET A 194 18.09 -18.91 -0.59
CA MET A 194 16.66 -18.93 -0.88
C MET A 194 16.06 -20.33 -0.70
N LYS A 195 14.90 -20.41 -0.06
CA LYS A 195 14.07 -21.62 0.00
C LYS A 195 12.61 -21.27 -0.26
N ALA A 196 11.85 -22.24 -0.78
CA ALA A 196 10.41 -22.09 -0.90
C ALA A 196 9.66 -23.27 -0.29
N ILE A 197 8.59 -22.97 0.42
CA ILE A 197 7.66 -23.93 1.01
C ILE A 197 6.30 -23.72 0.33
N LYS A 198 5.82 -24.78 -0.30
CA LYS A 198 4.56 -24.80 -1.05
C LYS A 198 3.50 -25.57 -0.27
N ASN A 199 2.23 -25.37 -0.64
CA ASN A 199 1.11 -26.04 0.03
C ASN A 199 1.12 -25.87 1.56
N ALA A 200 1.59 -24.70 2.02
CA ALA A 200 1.73 -24.37 3.43
C ALA A 200 0.59 -23.45 3.88
N ILE A 201 -0.16 -23.90 4.87
CA ILE A 201 -1.22 -23.12 5.52
C ILE A 201 -0.64 -22.53 6.79
N LEU A 202 -0.55 -21.20 6.89
CA LEU A 202 -0.05 -20.57 8.11
C LEU A 202 -1.04 -20.77 9.26
N LYS A 203 -0.53 -21.04 10.46
CA LYS A 203 -1.33 -21.36 11.65
C LYS A 203 -1.17 -20.32 12.75
N GLU A 204 0.06 -19.92 13.04
CA GLU A 204 0.35 -19.03 14.17
C GLU A 204 1.72 -18.37 14.00
N ILE A 205 1.86 -17.14 14.50
CA ILE A 205 3.15 -16.46 14.65
C ILE A 205 3.46 -16.39 16.15
N LYS A 206 4.64 -16.85 16.55
CA LYS A 206 5.06 -16.90 17.95
C LYS A 206 6.25 -15.96 18.19
N GLY A 207 6.31 -15.45 19.41
CA GLY A 207 7.34 -14.50 19.84
C GLY A 207 7.15 -14.11 21.29
N ASP A 208 7.99 -13.19 21.75
CA ASP A 208 7.82 -12.50 23.03
C ASP A 208 7.54 -11.01 22.81
N LYS A 209 8.58 -10.18 22.79
CA LYS A 209 8.51 -8.79 22.34
C LYS A 209 8.56 -8.71 20.81
N PHE A 210 9.25 -9.65 20.17
CA PHE A 210 9.40 -9.72 18.72
C PHE A 210 9.14 -11.15 18.23
N VAL A 211 8.90 -11.28 16.92
CA VAL A 211 8.75 -12.59 16.25
C VAL A 211 9.97 -13.47 16.51
N LYS A 212 9.73 -14.74 16.83
CA LYS A 212 10.74 -15.79 16.98
C LYS A 212 10.53 -16.97 16.04
N SER A 213 9.28 -17.26 15.67
CA SER A 213 8.96 -18.36 14.78
C SER A 213 7.60 -18.21 14.10
N LEU A 214 7.43 -18.97 13.02
CA LEU A 214 6.18 -19.12 12.29
C LEU A 214 5.79 -20.60 12.27
N VAL A 215 4.55 -20.87 12.66
CA VAL A 215 3.92 -22.19 12.58
C VAL A 215 3.09 -22.27 11.30
N TYR A 216 3.28 -23.35 10.56
CA TYR A 216 2.50 -23.66 9.37
C TYR A 216 2.20 -25.15 9.31
N GLU A 217 1.15 -25.50 8.59
CA GLU A 217 0.75 -26.86 8.31
C GLU A 217 1.10 -27.20 6.86
N GLU A 218 1.76 -28.34 6.65
CA GLU A 218 2.05 -28.90 5.34
C GLU A 218 1.62 -30.36 5.33
N LYS A 219 0.67 -30.70 4.45
CA LYS A 219 0.11 -32.05 4.30
C LYS A 219 -0.43 -32.64 5.63
N GLY A 220 -1.10 -31.81 6.43
CA GLY A 220 -1.67 -32.20 7.73
C GLY A 220 -0.65 -32.31 8.86
N VAL A 221 0.62 -31.97 8.63
CA VAL A 221 1.66 -31.95 9.67
C VAL A 221 2.02 -30.50 9.99
N GLU A 222 1.85 -30.11 11.25
CA GLU A 222 2.30 -28.81 11.73
C GLU A 222 3.81 -28.79 11.93
N LYS A 223 4.43 -27.69 11.51
CA LYS A 223 5.86 -27.44 11.55
C LYS A 223 6.08 -26.01 12.04
N GLU A 224 7.15 -25.83 12.80
CA GLU A 224 7.58 -24.52 13.30
C GLU A 224 8.96 -24.18 12.70
N ILE A 225 9.10 -22.98 12.15
CA ILE A 225 10.37 -22.49 11.60
C ILE A 225 10.82 -21.26 12.40
N PRO A 226 12.03 -21.26 12.97
CA PRO A 226 12.62 -20.08 13.58
C PRO A 226 12.88 -18.99 12.53
N MET A 227 12.46 -17.77 12.83
CA MET A 227 12.69 -16.58 12.01
C MET A 227 12.42 -15.32 12.84
N THR A 228 13.02 -14.21 12.44
CA THR A 228 12.85 -12.92 13.14
C THR A 228 12.03 -11.93 12.34
N GLY A 229 11.93 -12.12 11.02
CA GLY A 229 11.19 -11.24 10.11
C GLY A 229 10.20 -11.99 9.22
N ILE A 230 9.01 -11.45 9.06
CA ILE A 230 7.94 -11.96 8.19
C ILE A 230 7.46 -10.82 7.29
N PHE A 231 7.74 -10.93 6.00
CA PHE A 231 7.35 -9.97 4.98
C PHE A 231 6.08 -10.45 4.27
N VAL A 232 4.98 -9.73 4.44
CA VAL A 232 3.66 -10.17 3.95
C VAL A 232 3.35 -9.52 2.60
N GLU A 233 3.35 -10.35 1.55
CA GLU A 233 3.16 -9.97 0.14
C GLU A 233 1.96 -10.70 -0.48
N ILE A 234 0.84 -10.67 0.24
CA ILE A 234 -0.41 -11.37 -0.15
C ILE A 234 -1.40 -10.48 -0.91
N GLY A 235 -0.99 -9.26 -1.23
CA GLY A 235 -1.70 -8.34 -2.11
C GLY A 235 -2.27 -7.09 -1.43
N LEU A 236 -2.71 -6.16 -2.27
CA LEU A 236 -3.34 -4.91 -1.89
C LEU A 236 -4.84 -4.96 -2.22
N ILE A 237 -5.63 -4.16 -1.51
CA ILE A 237 -7.04 -3.91 -1.78
C ILE A 237 -7.15 -2.45 -2.21
N PRO A 238 -7.28 -2.16 -3.52
CA PRO A 238 -7.46 -0.80 -3.99
C PRO A 238 -8.72 -0.16 -3.41
N THR A 239 -8.63 1.10 -3.00
CA THR A 239 -9.78 1.86 -2.51
C THR A 239 -10.49 2.51 -3.69
N THR A 240 -11.25 1.71 -4.45
CA THR A 240 -11.85 2.11 -5.75
C THR A 240 -13.34 1.82 -5.87
N GLU A 241 -13.96 1.27 -4.82
CA GLU A 241 -15.38 0.88 -4.84
C GLU A 241 -16.33 2.03 -5.22
N PHE A 242 -15.99 3.26 -4.87
CA PHE A 242 -16.81 4.45 -5.15
C PHE A 242 -16.82 4.87 -6.63
N VAL A 243 -15.89 4.36 -7.45
CA VAL A 243 -15.82 4.64 -8.90
C VAL A 243 -16.17 3.44 -9.79
N LYS A 244 -16.45 2.26 -9.23
CA LYS A 244 -16.63 1.03 -10.02
C LYS A 244 -17.77 1.07 -11.06
N LYS A 245 -18.75 1.95 -10.87
CA LYS A 245 -19.85 2.18 -11.83
C LYS A 245 -19.54 3.27 -12.86
N LEU A 246 -18.51 4.08 -12.60
CA LEU A 246 -18.08 5.19 -13.44
C LEU A 246 -17.00 4.75 -14.43
N ILE A 247 -16.06 3.91 -13.99
CA ILE A 247 -14.94 3.44 -14.79
C ILE A 247 -14.70 1.93 -14.58
N PRO A 248 -14.44 1.15 -15.65
CA PRO A 248 -13.99 -0.23 -15.53
C PRO A 248 -12.67 -0.33 -14.79
N LEU A 249 -12.64 -1.21 -13.81
CA LEU A 249 -11.45 -1.56 -13.05
C LEU A 249 -10.77 -2.77 -13.71
N ASN A 250 -9.45 -2.88 -13.56
CA ASN A 250 -8.74 -4.08 -14.01
C ASN A 250 -9.10 -5.29 -13.12
N LYS A 251 -8.59 -6.48 -13.47
CA LYS A 251 -8.83 -7.73 -12.71
C LYS A 251 -8.38 -7.71 -11.24
N TYR A 252 -7.64 -6.69 -10.82
CA TYR A 252 -7.18 -6.47 -9.45
C TYR A 252 -7.96 -5.36 -8.72
N GLY A 253 -8.98 -4.77 -9.35
CA GLY A 253 -9.77 -3.67 -8.81
C GLY A 253 -9.08 -2.29 -8.91
N GLN A 254 -8.00 -2.17 -9.67
CA GLN A 254 -7.30 -0.89 -9.84
C GLN A 254 -7.88 -0.08 -10.99
N ILE A 255 -7.77 1.24 -10.91
CA ILE A 255 -8.11 2.16 -12.00
C ILE A 255 -7.01 2.11 -13.06
N PRO A 256 -7.29 1.67 -14.30
CA PRO A 256 -6.31 1.72 -15.38
C PRO A 256 -6.00 3.18 -15.75
N VAL A 257 -4.72 3.49 -15.94
CA VAL A 257 -4.27 4.83 -16.34
C VAL A 257 -3.24 4.75 -17.45
N ASP A 258 -3.19 5.78 -18.30
CA ASP A 258 -2.07 5.99 -19.21
C ASP A 258 -0.83 6.40 -18.39
N PRO A 259 0.30 5.67 -18.50
CA PRO A 259 1.47 5.89 -17.66
C PRO A 259 2.18 7.24 -17.91
N ARG A 260 1.91 7.91 -19.04
CA ARG A 260 2.55 9.19 -19.41
C ARG A 260 1.80 10.40 -18.87
N ASN A 261 0.46 10.31 -18.78
CA ASN A 261 -0.38 11.47 -18.43
C ASN A 261 -1.35 11.21 -17.27
N GLN A 262 -1.40 9.98 -16.74
CA GLN A 262 -2.26 9.55 -15.63
C GLN A 262 -3.77 9.64 -15.92
N LYS A 263 -4.17 9.84 -17.17
CA LYS A 263 -5.58 9.86 -17.57
C LYS A 263 -6.17 8.47 -17.50
N THR A 264 -7.44 8.45 -17.13
CA THR A 264 -8.29 7.26 -17.21
C THR A 264 -9.01 7.22 -18.57
N GLU A 265 -9.79 6.18 -18.84
CA GLU A 265 -10.65 6.15 -20.04
C GLU A 265 -11.85 7.09 -19.97
N VAL A 266 -12.21 7.56 -18.78
CA VAL A 266 -13.25 8.57 -18.58
C VAL A 266 -12.57 9.94 -18.59
N ASP A 267 -12.91 10.76 -19.58
CA ASP A 267 -12.37 12.13 -19.68
C ASP A 267 -12.82 13.01 -18.51
N GLY A 268 -11.85 13.73 -17.93
CA GLY A 268 -12.01 14.62 -16.79
C GLY A 268 -11.50 13.98 -15.50
#